data_AF-A0A966Z5H3-F1
#
_entry.id   AF-A0A966Z5H3-F1
#
_cell.length_a   1.000
_cell.length_b   1.000
_cell.length_c   1.000
_cell.angle_alpha   90.00
_cell.angle_beta   90.00
_cell.angle_gamma   90.00
#
_symmetry.space_group_name_H-M   'P 1'
#
loop_
_entity.id
_entity.type
_entity.pdbx_description
1 polymer ?
#
loop_
_entity_poly.entity_id
_entity_poly.type
_entity_poly.pdbx_seq_one_letter_code
_entity_poly.pdbx_strand_id
1 'polypeptide(L)'
;SHIGLQNMAAGDRIHFAASIQKTLEEYVLGLAAGADNVCLAGGVAWNALLVAALENSGRFKGVFAQPAAGNSGTALGAALHVWHHTAGQTTRLDAHGYALGPEYSAGDIKRVFENCKLRFRLLPTVPEITGAAVAQLSNNRILAWMQGRMEFGPRALGNRSILASPHDPYSTENLNTFIKHRETTRKFAASVPVELAGEYFETGDNARHLATVGRVRPQYRDQFRGAILANDLVRVHTVTKEDNALYWQLLHAFGEKTGLPVLYNTSFNLFGEQMVCGPRDAVRSFYSSGIDALVAGNFLLEK
;
A
#
# COMPACT_ATOMS: atom_id res chain seq x y z
N SER A 1 7.07 33.33 -3.76
CA SER A 1 8.54 33.19 -3.79
C SER A 1 8.90 31.81 -4.31
N HIS A 2 9.21 31.70 -5.60
CA HIS A 2 9.79 30.47 -6.17
C HIS A 2 11.21 30.32 -5.61
N ILE A 3 11.35 29.64 -4.48
CA ILE A 3 12.66 29.22 -3.98
C ILE A 3 13.22 28.29 -5.04
N GLY A 4 14.39 28.66 -5.59
CA GLY A 4 15.10 28.01 -6.69
C GLY A 4 15.64 26.62 -6.35
N LEU A 5 14.76 25.71 -5.90
CA LEU A 5 15.08 24.30 -5.62
C LEU A 5 15.67 23.58 -6.85
N GLN A 6 15.32 24.04 -8.06
CA GLN A 6 15.87 23.50 -9.30
C GLN A 6 17.37 23.80 -9.47
N ASN A 7 17.88 24.89 -8.87
CA ASN A 7 19.28 25.32 -8.97
C ASN A 7 20.18 24.79 -7.84
N MET A 8 19.64 24.09 -6.85
CA MET A 8 20.43 23.51 -5.76
C MET A 8 21.13 22.22 -6.22
N ALA A 9 22.36 21.99 -5.76
CA ALA A 9 23.04 20.72 -5.97
C ALA A 9 22.22 19.56 -5.34
N ALA A 10 22.32 18.36 -5.91
CA ALA A 10 21.51 17.22 -5.47
C ALA A 10 21.73 16.88 -3.97
N GLY A 11 22.96 17.02 -3.45
CA GLY A 11 23.27 16.84 -2.03
C GLY A 11 22.59 17.88 -1.12
N ASP A 12 22.60 19.15 -1.52
CA ASP A 12 21.99 20.23 -0.74
C ASP A 12 20.47 20.09 -0.67
N ARG A 13 19.83 19.58 -1.74
CA ARG A 13 18.39 19.29 -1.75
C ARG A 13 18.01 18.24 -0.70
N ILE A 14 18.85 17.23 -0.48
CA ILE A 14 18.60 16.17 0.51
C ILE A 14 18.68 16.74 1.93
N HIS A 15 19.71 17.52 2.24
CA HIS A 15 19.85 18.16 3.56
C HIS A 15 18.72 19.15 3.84
N PHE A 16 18.33 19.95 2.83
CA PHE A 16 17.21 20.88 2.96
C PHE A 16 15.88 20.15 3.19
N ALA A 17 15.60 19.08 2.43
CA ALA A 17 14.40 18.27 2.61
C ALA A 17 14.36 17.61 4.01
N ALA A 18 15.50 17.08 4.49
CA ALA A 18 15.62 16.51 5.82
C ALA A 18 15.38 17.55 6.93
N SER A 19 15.89 18.78 6.75
CA SER A 19 15.64 19.87 7.70
C SER A 19 14.17 20.24 7.76
N ILE A 20 13.49 20.40 6.63
CA ILE A 20 12.04 20.69 6.59
C ILE A 20 11.25 19.58 7.26
N GLN A 21 11.59 18.31 6.97
CA GLN A 21 10.94 17.15 7.59
C GLN A 21 11.06 17.20 9.11
N LYS A 22 12.26 17.43 9.64
CA LYS A 22 12.50 17.53 11.08
C LYS A 22 11.77 18.70 11.73
N THR A 23 11.81 19.88 11.11
CA THR A 23 11.09 21.07 11.62
C THR A 23 9.58 20.83 11.66
N LEU A 24 9.02 20.17 10.64
CA LEU A 24 7.60 19.79 10.62
C LEU A 24 7.26 18.85 11.78
N GLU A 25 8.08 17.81 12.02
CA GLU A 25 7.89 16.86 13.12
C GLU A 25 7.89 17.57 14.48
N GLU A 26 8.89 18.42 14.74
CA GLU A 26 9.00 19.18 15.99
C GLU A 26 7.80 20.10 16.21
N TYR A 27 7.34 20.79 15.16
CA TYR A 27 6.21 21.70 15.24
C TYR A 27 4.90 20.97 15.54
N VAL A 28 4.63 19.86 14.84
CA VAL A 28 3.40 19.07 15.07
C VAL A 28 3.42 18.39 16.43
N LEU A 29 4.56 17.89 16.89
CA LEU A 29 4.73 17.38 18.25
C LEU A 29 4.46 18.45 19.32
N GLY A 30 4.86 19.69 19.05
CA GLY A 30 4.56 20.84 19.91
C GLY A 30 3.07 21.20 19.93
N LEU A 31 2.41 21.20 18.77
CA LEU A 31 0.97 21.47 18.68
C LEU A 31 0.11 20.41 19.40
N ALA A 32 0.55 19.16 19.37
CA ALA A 32 -0.14 18.06 20.05
C ALA A 32 0.22 17.93 21.55
N ALA A 33 1.04 18.84 22.09
CA ALA A 33 1.47 18.76 23.48
C ALA A 33 0.29 18.81 24.46
N GLY A 34 0.30 17.91 25.44
CA GLY A 34 -0.76 17.79 26.45
C GLY A 34 -1.96 16.91 26.05
N ALA A 35 -2.00 16.40 24.81
CA ALA A 35 -3.00 15.42 24.41
C ALA A 35 -2.56 13.99 24.77
N ASP A 36 -3.51 13.15 25.18
CA ASP A 36 -3.30 11.71 25.36
C ASP A 36 -3.35 10.95 24.03
N ASN A 37 -4.19 11.39 23.09
CA ASN A 37 -4.39 10.75 21.79
C ASN A 37 -4.39 11.81 20.69
N VAL A 38 -3.84 11.46 19.52
CA VAL A 38 -3.70 12.37 18.38
C VAL A 38 -4.40 11.79 17.16
N CYS A 39 -5.32 12.56 16.56
CA CYS A 39 -5.95 12.23 15.28
C CYS A 39 -5.44 13.20 14.21
N LEU A 40 -4.93 12.67 13.10
CA LEU A 40 -4.36 13.44 11.99
C LEU A 40 -5.21 13.30 10.73
N ALA A 41 -5.50 14.45 10.12
CA ALA A 41 -6.09 14.58 8.79
C ALA A 41 -5.47 15.80 8.09
N GLY A 42 -5.90 16.08 6.86
CA GLY A 42 -5.26 17.04 5.96
C GLY A 42 -4.07 16.43 5.21
N GLY A 43 -3.69 17.03 4.07
CA GLY A 43 -2.66 16.46 3.18
C GLY A 43 -1.30 16.21 3.84
N VAL A 44 -0.97 16.96 4.91
CA VAL A 44 0.25 16.77 5.71
C VAL A 44 0.28 15.40 6.39
N ALA A 45 -0.87 14.85 6.77
CA ALA A 45 -0.97 13.56 7.45
C ALA A 45 -0.67 12.35 6.53
N TRP A 46 -0.48 12.55 5.22
CA TRP A 46 0.08 11.52 4.34
C TRP A 46 1.59 11.35 4.45
N ASN A 47 2.24 12.20 5.26
CA ASN A 47 3.64 12.08 5.58
C ASN A 47 3.87 10.94 6.59
N ALA A 48 4.21 9.76 6.07
CA ALA A 48 4.43 8.57 6.88
C ALA A 48 5.59 8.71 7.90
N LEU A 49 6.57 9.58 7.64
CA LEU A 49 7.65 9.85 8.60
C LEU A 49 7.15 10.69 9.78
N LEU A 50 6.27 11.66 9.52
CA LEU A 50 5.61 12.44 10.57
C LEU A 50 4.74 11.54 11.47
N VAL A 51 3.93 10.66 10.87
CA VAL A 51 3.09 9.72 11.62
C VAL A 51 3.96 8.80 12.48
N ALA A 52 5.03 8.24 11.91
CA ALA A 52 5.99 7.44 12.66
C ALA A 52 6.67 8.22 13.80
N ALA A 53 7.01 9.49 13.61
CA ALA A 53 7.60 10.33 14.66
C ALA A 53 6.64 10.54 15.83
N LEU A 54 5.34 10.70 15.55
CA LEU A 54 4.30 10.80 16.58
C LEU A 54 4.12 9.47 17.32
N GLU A 55 3.97 8.36 16.60
CA GLU A 55 3.84 7.00 17.17
C GLU A 55 5.05 6.64 18.06
N ASN A 56 6.27 6.95 17.61
CA ASN A 56 7.50 6.59 18.32
C ASN A 56 7.95 7.61 19.37
N SER A 57 7.24 8.74 19.54
CA SER A 57 7.60 9.78 20.51
C SER A 57 7.51 9.34 21.97
N GLY A 58 6.75 8.28 22.26
CA GLY A 58 6.40 7.87 23.63
C GLY A 58 5.48 8.84 24.37
N ARG A 59 4.96 9.88 23.69
CA ARG A 59 4.13 10.94 24.32
C ARG A 59 2.63 10.66 24.28
N PHE A 60 2.17 9.80 23.37
CA PHE A 60 0.76 9.58 23.11
C PHE A 60 0.38 8.12 23.37
N LYS A 61 -0.81 7.91 23.94
CA LYS A 61 -1.42 6.59 24.11
C LYS A 61 -1.91 6.01 22.78
N GLY A 62 -2.27 6.87 21.84
CA GLY A 62 -2.76 6.48 20.53
C GLY A 62 -2.57 7.57 19.49
N VAL A 63 -2.18 7.16 18.28
CA VAL A 63 -2.06 8.03 17.11
C VAL A 63 -2.88 7.41 16.00
N PHE A 64 -3.78 8.19 15.40
CA PHE A 64 -4.58 7.77 14.26
C PHE A 64 -4.39 8.74 13.10
N ALA A 65 -3.86 8.26 11.98
CA ALA A 65 -3.80 9.00 10.74
C ALA A 65 -4.89 8.51 9.79
N GLN A 66 -5.78 9.41 9.36
CA GLN A 66 -6.85 9.06 8.43
C GLN A 66 -6.25 8.60 7.08
N PRO A 67 -6.52 7.39 6.57
CA PRO A 67 -5.93 6.88 5.31
C PRO A 67 -6.23 7.74 4.10
N ALA A 68 -7.45 8.30 4.04
CA ALA A 68 -7.84 9.31 3.07
C ALA A 68 -7.64 10.75 3.59
N ALA A 69 -6.55 11.04 4.32
CA ALA A 69 -6.35 12.31 5.03
C ALA A 69 -6.47 13.58 4.17
N GLY A 70 -6.16 13.53 2.87
CA GLY A 70 -6.30 14.70 1.99
C GLY A 70 -7.75 15.10 1.73
N ASN A 71 -7.95 16.00 0.76
CA ASN A 71 -9.26 16.60 0.48
C ASN A 71 -10.34 15.56 0.12
N SER A 72 -9.98 14.40 -0.45
CA SER A 72 -10.91 13.32 -0.73
C SER A 72 -11.60 12.79 0.53
N GLY A 73 -10.92 12.79 1.69
CA GLY A 73 -11.48 12.35 2.95
C GLY A 73 -12.53 13.30 3.54
N THR A 74 -12.66 14.53 3.01
CA THR A 74 -13.68 15.47 3.51
C THR A 74 -15.10 14.98 3.22
N ALA A 75 -15.31 14.20 2.15
CA ALA A 75 -16.60 13.56 1.88
C ALA A 75 -16.98 12.58 3.01
N LEU A 76 -16.02 11.77 3.49
CA LEU A 76 -16.22 10.88 4.62
C LEU A 76 -16.46 11.68 5.91
N GLY A 77 -15.65 12.73 6.15
CA GLY A 77 -15.81 13.62 7.30
C GLY A 77 -17.17 14.31 7.34
N ALA A 78 -17.68 14.79 6.20
CA ALA A 78 -18.99 15.43 6.10
C ALA A 78 -20.13 14.44 6.39
N ALA A 79 -20.06 13.22 5.85
CA ALA A 79 -21.03 12.17 6.15
C ALA A 79 -21.04 11.81 7.64
N LEU A 80 -19.86 11.63 8.25
CA LEU A 80 -19.73 11.36 9.69
C LEU A 80 -20.21 12.53 10.55
N HIS A 81 -19.98 13.77 10.12
CA HIS A 81 -20.47 14.95 10.81
C HIS A 81 -22.00 14.97 10.86
N VAL A 82 -22.68 14.73 9.73
CA VAL A 82 -24.15 14.64 9.68
C VAL A 82 -24.64 13.46 10.52
N TRP A 83 -24.00 12.29 10.42
CA TRP A 83 -24.36 11.09 11.19
C TRP A 83 -24.36 11.34 12.70
N HIS A 84 -23.29 11.95 13.22
CA HIS A 84 -23.14 12.17 14.65
C HIS A 84 -23.89 13.41 15.16
N HIS A 85 -23.82 14.53 14.45
CA HIS A 85 -24.36 15.81 14.94
C HIS A 85 -25.80 16.08 14.50
N THR A 86 -26.22 15.61 13.33
CA THR A 86 -27.57 15.84 12.82
C THR A 86 -28.49 14.66 13.12
N ALA A 87 -28.03 13.44 12.85
CA ALA A 87 -28.83 12.22 13.08
C ALA A 87 -28.71 11.67 14.52
N GLY A 88 -27.86 12.28 15.36
CA GLY A 88 -27.72 11.93 16.79
C GLY A 88 -27.16 10.52 17.04
N GLN A 89 -26.53 9.92 16.04
CA GLN A 89 -26.03 8.55 16.15
C GLN A 89 -24.74 8.52 16.96
N THR A 90 -24.64 7.58 17.90
CA THR A 90 -23.46 7.42 18.77
C THR A 90 -22.57 6.25 18.38
N THR A 91 -23.05 5.37 17.49
CA THR A 91 -22.30 4.23 16.99
C THR A 91 -21.03 4.69 16.31
N ARG A 92 -19.88 4.27 16.85
CA ARG A 92 -18.59 4.44 16.20
C ARG A 92 -18.54 3.48 15.02
N LEU A 93 -18.33 4.03 13.83
CA LEU A 93 -18.00 3.21 12.68
C LEU A 93 -16.55 2.80 12.83
N ASP A 94 -16.34 1.49 12.94
CA ASP A 94 -15.01 0.95 12.99
C ASP A 94 -14.31 1.19 11.66
N ALA A 95 -13.05 1.60 11.68
CA ALA A 95 -12.28 1.94 10.48
C ALA A 95 -11.79 0.67 9.76
N HIS A 96 -12.63 -0.38 9.70
CA HIS A 96 -12.33 -1.61 8.98
C HIS A 96 -12.51 -1.42 7.48
N GLY A 97 -11.49 -1.86 6.73
CA GLY A 97 -11.50 -1.92 5.27
C GLY A 97 -11.73 -0.58 4.57
N TYR A 98 -10.68 0.02 4.02
CA TYR A 98 -10.82 1.16 3.09
C TYR A 98 -11.25 0.74 1.69
N ALA A 99 -11.74 -0.50 1.50
CA ALA A 99 -12.26 -1.02 0.25
C ALA A 99 -13.68 -0.46 -0.04
N LEU A 100 -13.80 0.86 -0.19
CA LEU A 100 -15.07 1.59 -0.37
C LEU A 100 -15.40 1.86 -1.85
N GLY A 101 -14.51 1.52 -2.77
CA GLY A 101 -14.69 1.71 -4.20
C GLY A 101 -15.55 0.62 -4.87
N PRO A 102 -15.61 0.62 -6.20
CA PRO A 102 -16.35 -0.38 -6.97
C PRO A 102 -15.68 -1.75 -6.92
N GLU A 103 -16.52 -2.78 -7.04
CA GLU A 103 -16.16 -4.17 -7.29
C GLU A 103 -16.74 -4.61 -8.63
N TYR A 104 -16.10 -5.59 -9.26
CA TYR A 104 -16.52 -6.13 -10.55
C TYR A 104 -16.75 -7.63 -10.41
N SER A 105 -17.90 -8.09 -10.88
CA SER A 105 -18.23 -9.52 -10.85
C SER A 105 -17.33 -10.30 -11.82
N ALA A 106 -17.25 -11.62 -11.64
CA ALA A 106 -16.60 -12.50 -12.60
C ALA A 106 -17.19 -12.34 -14.02
N GLY A 107 -18.49 -12.07 -14.13
CA GLY A 107 -19.16 -11.80 -15.41
C GLY A 107 -18.71 -10.49 -16.06
N ASP A 108 -18.48 -9.44 -15.29
CA ASP A 108 -17.98 -8.16 -15.80
C ASP A 108 -16.53 -8.28 -16.30
N ILE A 109 -15.67 -8.95 -15.52
CA ILE A 109 -14.27 -9.20 -15.87
C ILE A 109 -14.19 -10.05 -17.15
N LYS A 110 -14.93 -11.18 -17.19
CA LYS A 110 -14.98 -12.08 -18.34
C LYS A 110 -15.41 -11.36 -19.61
N ARG A 111 -16.45 -10.53 -19.54
CA ARG A 111 -16.96 -9.76 -20.68
C ARG A 111 -15.90 -8.83 -21.27
N VAL A 112 -15.11 -8.17 -20.41
CA VAL A 112 -13.99 -7.34 -20.86
C VAL A 112 -12.89 -8.19 -21.49
N PHE A 113 -12.52 -9.31 -20.86
CA PHE A 113 -11.45 -10.17 -21.37
C PHE A 113 -11.80 -10.78 -22.74
N GLU A 114 -13.04 -11.26 -22.91
CA GLU A 114 -13.55 -11.76 -24.19
C GLU A 114 -13.65 -10.67 -25.25
N ASN A 115 -14.11 -9.48 -24.88
CA ASN A 115 -14.16 -8.34 -25.81
C ASN A 115 -12.75 -7.93 -26.28
N CYS A 116 -11.76 -8.00 -25.40
CA CYS A 116 -10.36 -7.77 -25.72
C CYS A 116 -9.68 -8.98 -26.41
N LYS A 117 -10.42 -10.08 -26.67
CA LYS A 117 -9.93 -11.33 -27.30
C LYS A 117 -8.73 -11.95 -26.58
N LEU A 118 -8.70 -11.83 -25.26
CA LEU A 118 -7.60 -12.32 -24.44
C LEU A 118 -7.73 -13.83 -24.19
N ARG A 119 -6.60 -14.52 -24.05
CA ARG A 119 -6.54 -15.89 -23.52
C ARG A 119 -6.37 -15.82 -22.01
N PHE A 120 -7.29 -16.44 -21.28
CA PHE A 120 -7.28 -16.45 -19.82
C PHE A 120 -7.62 -17.83 -19.26
N ARG A 121 -7.15 -18.11 -18.05
CA ARG A 121 -7.49 -19.31 -17.28
C ARG A 121 -8.47 -18.96 -16.16
N LEU A 122 -9.53 -19.74 -16.01
CA LEU A 122 -10.46 -19.63 -14.87
C LEU A 122 -9.85 -20.29 -13.62
N LEU A 123 -10.03 -19.65 -12.48
CA LEU A 123 -9.63 -20.08 -11.14
C LEU A 123 -10.90 -20.10 -10.26
N PRO A 124 -11.65 -21.22 -10.27
CA PRO A 124 -12.96 -21.32 -9.61
C PRO A 124 -12.93 -21.07 -8.10
N THR A 125 -11.86 -21.48 -7.42
CA THR A 125 -11.78 -21.47 -5.96
C THR A 125 -10.68 -20.57 -5.42
N VAL A 126 -10.81 -20.15 -4.15
CA VAL A 126 -9.77 -19.35 -3.48
C VAL A 126 -8.40 -20.05 -3.46
N PRO A 127 -8.28 -21.36 -3.15
CA PRO A 127 -7.00 -22.07 -3.24
C PRO A 127 -6.37 -22.05 -4.64
N GLU A 128 -7.18 -22.07 -5.72
CA GLU A 128 -6.66 -21.94 -7.08
C GLU A 128 -6.20 -20.51 -7.39
N ILE A 129 -6.90 -19.50 -6.88
CA ILE A 129 -6.51 -18.09 -7.00
C ILE A 129 -5.17 -17.84 -6.29
N THR A 130 -5.08 -18.20 -5.00
CA THR A 130 -3.87 -18.00 -4.21
C THR A 130 -2.74 -18.89 -4.71
N GLY A 131 -3.01 -20.15 -5.05
CA GLY A 131 -2.02 -21.07 -5.61
C GLY A 131 -1.43 -20.59 -6.94
N ALA A 132 -2.26 -20.07 -7.85
CA ALA A 132 -1.78 -19.48 -9.09
C ALA A 132 -0.91 -18.23 -8.84
N ALA A 133 -1.33 -17.34 -7.93
CA ALA A 133 -0.56 -16.16 -7.57
C ALA A 133 0.79 -16.51 -6.92
N VAL A 134 0.80 -17.45 -5.96
CA VAL A 134 2.01 -17.97 -5.32
C VAL A 134 2.95 -18.58 -6.36
N ALA A 135 2.43 -19.32 -7.35
CA ALA A 135 3.24 -19.88 -8.42
C ALA A 135 3.91 -18.79 -9.29
N GLN A 136 3.24 -17.67 -9.58
CA GLN A 136 3.87 -16.55 -10.27
C GLN A 136 4.95 -15.89 -9.40
N LEU A 137 4.59 -15.52 -8.17
CA LEU A 137 5.45 -14.78 -7.25
C LEU A 137 6.70 -15.57 -6.84
N SER A 138 6.58 -16.88 -6.61
CA SER A 138 7.71 -17.76 -6.26
C SER A 138 8.68 -17.97 -7.42
N ASN A 139 8.24 -17.73 -8.66
CA ASN A 139 9.08 -17.73 -9.86
C ASN A 139 9.57 -16.32 -10.21
N ASN A 140 9.59 -15.40 -9.23
CA ASN A 140 10.05 -14.02 -9.34
C ASN A 140 9.34 -13.17 -10.41
N ARG A 141 8.12 -13.58 -10.80
CA ARG A 141 7.29 -12.82 -11.73
C ARG A 141 6.55 -11.69 -11.02
N ILE A 142 6.41 -10.57 -11.71
CA ILE A 142 5.63 -9.41 -11.28
C ILE A 142 4.16 -9.69 -11.55
N LEU A 143 3.35 -9.66 -10.49
CA LEU A 143 1.93 -9.99 -10.54
C LEU A 143 1.08 -8.75 -10.35
N ALA A 144 0.26 -8.40 -11.34
CA ALA A 144 -0.88 -7.51 -11.11
C ALA A 144 -2.00 -8.27 -10.41
N TRP A 145 -2.62 -7.59 -9.45
CA TRP A 145 -3.62 -8.15 -8.55
C TRP A 145 -4.81 -7.20 -8.46
N MET A 146 -5.95 -7.65 -9.02
CA MET A 146 -7.23 -6.94 -9.01
C MET A 146 -8.29 -7.80 -8.34
N GLN A 147 -8.63 -7.50 -7.08
CA GLN A 147 -9.60 -8.26 -6.30
C GLN A 147 -10.60 -7.37 -5.60
N GLY A 148 -11.84 -7.86 -5.46
CA GLY A 148 -12.91 -7.22 -4.70
C GLY A 148 -13.09 -5.72 -4.94
N ARG A 149 -13.54 -5.02 -3.90
CA ARG A 149 -13.74 -3.57 -3.90
C ARG A 149 -12.42 -2.82 -3.90
N MET A 150 -12.33 -1.81 -4.75
CA MET A 150 -11.17 -0.89 -4.82
C MET A 150 -10.98 -0.11 -3.51
N GLU A 151 -9.73 0.12 -3.14
CA GLU A 151 -9.34 0.95 -1.99
C GLU A 151 -9.67 2.43 -2.22
N PHE A 152 -10.12 3.10 -1.16
CA PHE A 152 -10.35 4.53 -1.11
C PHE A 152 -9.15 5.25 -0.50
N GLY A 153 -8.58 6.17 -1.27
CA GLY A 153 -7.36 6.89 -0.91
C GLY A 153 -6.21 6.61 -1.87
N PRO A 154 -5.01 7.12 -1.58
CA PRO A 154 -3.90 7.11 -2.53
C PRO A 154 -3.03 5.84 -2.46
N ARG A 155 -3.36 4.88 -1.59
CA ARG A 155 -2.55 3.68 -1.32
C ARG A 155 -3.29 2.43 -1.79
N ALA A 156 -2.56 1.50 -2.40
CA ALA A 156 -3.07 0.16 -2.64
C ALA A 156 -2.82 -0.71 -1.41
N LEU A 157 -3.88 -1.35 -0.93
CA LEU A 157 -3.95 -2.16 0.30
C LEU A 157 -4.34 -3.60 -0.05
N GLY A 158 -3.89 -4.09 -1.20
CA GLY A 158 -4.08 -5.49 -1.60
C GLY A 158 -5.28 -5.77 -2.51
N ASN A 159 -5.99 -4.76 -3.03
CA ASN A 159 -7.11 -4.95 -3.98
C ASN A 159 -6.82 -4.41 -5.38
N ARG A 160 -5.99 -3.35 -5.51
CA ARG A 160 -5.49 -2.85 -6.81
C ARG A 160 -3.96 -2.69 -6.75
N SER A 161 -3.28 -3.84 -6.70
CA SER A 161 -1.86 -3.91 -6.35
C SER A 161 -1.01 -4.52 -7.46
N ILE A 162 0.25 -4.11 -7.55
CA ILE A 162 1.30 -4.87 -8.22
C ILE A 162 2.16 -5.48 -7.11
N LEU A 163 2.34 -6.79 -7.21
CA LEU A 163 2.96 -7.63 -6.20
C LEU A 163 4.29 -8.19 -6.74
N ALA A 164 5.28 -8.27 -5.88
CA ALA A 164 6.57 -8.88 -6.16
C ALA A 164 7.13 -9.61 -4.93
N SER A 165 7.95 -10.64 -5.17
CA SER A 165 8.62 -11.40 -4.13
C SER A 165 9.79 -10.62 -3.52
N PRO A 166 9.96 -10.59 -2.19
CA PRO A 166 11.15 -10.02 -1.56
C PRO A 166 12.42 -10.84 -1.74
N HIS A 167 12.32 -12.10 -2.18
CA HIS A 167 13.49 -12.98 -2.34
C HIS A 167 14.36 -12.63 -3.55
N ASP A 168 13.83 -11.89 -4.53
CA ASP A 168 14.58 -11.52 -5.73
C ASP A 168 14.75 -10.01 -5.86
N PRO A 169 15.98 -9.49 -5.63
CA PRO A 169 16.31 -8.09 -5.83
C PRO A 169 16.04 -7.60 -7.27
N TYR A 170 16.15 -8.48 -8.28
CA TYR A 170 15.97 -8.10 -9.68
C TYR A 170 14.52 -7.71 -9.99
N SER A 171 13.54 -8.44 -9.44
CA SER A 171 12.11 -8.08 -9.55
C SER A 171 11.80 -6.68 -9.01
N THR A 172 12.46 -6.25 -7.92
CA THR A 172 12.29 -4.90 -7.36
C THR A 172 12.93 -3.80 -8.20
N GLU A 173 14.07 -4.08 -8.82
CA GLU A 173 14.74 -3.12 -9.70
C GLU A 173 13.94 -2.93 -10.99
N ASN A 174 13.46 -4.03 -11.59
CA ASN A 174 12.66 -3.98 -12.81
C ASN A 174 11.36 -3.21 -12.63
N LEU A 175 10.66 -3.42 -11.51
CA LEU A 175 9.41 -2.73 -11.22
C LEU A 175 9.61 -1.21 -11.10
N ASN A 176 10.70 -0.75 -10.49
CA ASN A 176 11.00 0.68 -10.37
C ASN A 176 11.42 1.31 -11.70
N THR A 177 12.29 0.63 -12.44
CA THR A 177 12.92 1.15 -13.66
C THR A 177 11.99 1.06 -14.88
N PHE A 178 11.38 -0.10 -15.12
CA PHE A 178 10.67 -0.39 -16.37
C PHE A 178 9.15 -0.21 -16.29
N ILE A 179 8.55 -0.30 -15.11
CA ILE A 179 7.09 -0.17 -14.96
C ILE A 179 6.71 1.18 -14.37
N LYS A 180 7.44 1.62 -13.33
CA LYS A 180 7.09 2.85 -12.61
C LYS A 180 7.87 4.08 -13.08
N HIS A 181 8.98 3.94 -13.79
CA HIS A 181 9.85 5.05 -14.20
C HIS A 181 10.13 6.03 -13.04
N ARG A 182 10.38 5.50 -11.84
CA ARG A 182 10.60 6.29 -10.62
C ARG A 182 12.09 6.39 -10.31
N GLU A 183 12.46 7.47 -9.63
CA GLU A 183 13.77 7.59 -8.99
C GLU A 183 14.03 6.39 -8.06
N THR A 184 15.28 5.93 -7.99
CA THR A 184 15.72 4.76 -7.21
C THR A 184 15.44 4.87 -5.70
N THR A 185 15.11 6.08 -5.24
CA THR A 185 14.76 6.44 -3.85
C THR A 185 13.32 6.08 -3.47
N ARG A 186 12.41 5.88 -4.43
CA ARG A 186 11.03 5.44 -4.14
C ARG A 186 10.97 3.92 -4.01
N LYS A 187 10.88 3.44 -2.76
CA LYS A 187 10.78 2.02 -2.43
C LYS A 187 9.35 1.54 -2.26
N PHE A 188 9.17 0.22 -2.36
CA PHE A 188 7.88 -0.48 -2.21
C PHE A 188 7.41 -0.50 -0.76
N ALA A 189 6.12 -0.82 -0.59
CA ALA A 189 5.60 -1.24 0.70
C ALA A 189 5.85 -2.74 0.90
N ALA A 190 6.03 -3.18 2.14
CA ALA A 190 6.04 -4.58 2.54
C ALA A 190 4.70 -4.94 3.18
N SER A 191 3.89 -5.76 2.51
CA SER A 191 2.65 -6.31 3.04
C SER A 191 2.92 -7.59 3.82
N VAL A 192 2.37 -7.72 5.03
CA VAL A 192 2.58 -8.85 5.94
C VAL A 192 1.31 -9.12 6.77
N PRO A 193 0.96 -10.38 7.14
CA PRO A 193 -0.09 -10.65 8.10
C PRO A 193 0.20 -9.97 9.44
N VAL A 194 -0.81 -9.33 10.04
CA VAL A 194 -0.63 -8.50 11.25
C VAL A 194 0.00 -9.30 12.40
N GLU A 195 -0.38 -10.56 12.54
CA GLU A 195 0.07 -11.47 13.59
C GLU A 195 1.53 -11.92 13.42
N LEU A 196 2.10 -11.77 12.21
CA LEU A 196 3.50 -12.09 11.89
C LEU A 196 4.36 -10.84 11.73
N ALA A 197 3.75 -9.65 11.66
CA ALA A 197 4.45 -8.40 11.39
C ALA A 197 5.58 -8.11 12.39
N GLY A 198 5.34 -8.39 13.68
CA GLY A 198 6.30 -8.17 14.76
C GLY A 198 7.55 -9.04 14.69
N GLU A 199 7.55 -10.11 13.88
CA GLU A 199 8.75 -10.91 13.60
C GLU A 199 9.74 -10.11 12.73
N TYR A 200 9.24 -9.37 11.74
CA TYR A 200 10.08 -8.73 10.71
C TYR A 200 10.28 -7.23 10.93
N PHE A 201 9.30 -6.55 11.52
CA PHE A 201 9.26 -5.09 11.60
C PHE A 201 8.85 -4.60 13.00
N GLU A 202 9.41 -3.47 13.39
CA GLU A 202 8.92 -2.64 14.49
C GLU A 202 8.08 -1.52 13.89
N THR A 203 6.77 -1.55 14.10
CA THR A 203 5.84 -0.59 13.48
C THR A 203 4.63 -0.30 14.36
N GLY A 204 4.02 0.87 14.20
CA GLY A 204 2.77 1.25 14.86
C GLY A 204 1.52 0.82 14.08
N ASP A 205 0.35 1.04 14.69
CA ASP A 205 -0.96 0.61 14.18
C ASP A 205 -1.33 1.24 12.83
N ASN A 206 -0.78 2.41 12.50
CA ASN A 206 -1.03 3.07 11.21
C ASN A 206 -0.38 2.34 10.01
N ALA A 207 0.40 1.29 10.25
CA ALA A 207 0.91 0.40 9.21
C ALA A 207 -0.22 -0.26 8.42
N ARG A 208 -1.35 -0.54 9.08
CA ARG A 208 -2.56 -1.12 8.49
C ARG A 208 -3.03 -0.41 7.21
N HIS A 209 -2.73 0.89 7.09
CA HIS A 209 -3.17 1.71 5.96
C HIS A 209 -2.02 2.35 5.18
N LEU A 210 -0.79 1.87 5.36
CA LEU A 210 0.41 2.49 4.79
C LEU A 210 0.56 3.98 5.14
N ALA A 211 0.09 4.36 6.33
CA ALA A 211 0.13 5.72 6.84
C ALA A 211 1.35 5.98 7.73
N THR A 212 2.13 4.95 8.07
CA THR A 212 3.39 5.05 8.84
C THR A 212 4.54 4.29 8.15
N VAL A 213 5.73 4.39 8.71
CA VAL A 213 6.87 3.53 8.40
C VAL A 213 7.25 2.68 9.61
N GLY A 214 7.63 1.45 9.36
CA GLY A 214 8.23 0.56 10.35
C GLY A 214 9.74 0.48 10.17
N ARG A 215 10.43 -0.10 11.15
CA ARG A 215 11.87 -0.39 11.10
C ARG A 215 12.08 -1.89 10.91
N VAL A 216 12.90 -2.27 9.94
CA VAL A 216 13.28 -3.67 9.72
C VAL A 216 14.12 -4.17 10.89
N ARG A 217 13.79 -5.35 11.43
CA ARG A 217 14.61 -5.97 12.47
C ARG A 217 16.01 -6.33 11.93
N PRO A 218 17.09 -6.19 12.73
CA PRO A 218 18.46 -6.32 12.25
C PRO A 218 18.75 -7.59 11.44
N GLN A 219 18.21 -8.74 11.87
CA GLN A 219 18.43 -10.03 11.23
C GLN A 219 17.80 -10.17 9.83
N TYR A 220 16.85 -9.30 9.45
CA TYR A 220 16.19 -9.34 8.14
C TYR A 220 16.62 -8.19 7.22
N ARG A 221 17.63 -7.39 7.59
CA ARG A 221 18.07 -6.22 6.81
C ARG A 221 18.45 -6.58 5.38
N ASP A 222 19.23 -7.63 5.20
CA ASP A 222 19.67 -8.06 3.86
C ASP A 222 18.49 -8.55 3.03
N GLN A 223 17.56 -9.29 3.64
CA GLN A 223 16.36 -9.80 2.99
C GLN A 223 15.44 -8.68 2.48
N PHE A 224 15.33 -7.57 3.21
CA PHE A 224 14.47 -6.44 2.85
C PHE A 224 15.20 -5.25 2.20
N ARG A 225 16.46 -5.41 1.82
CA ARG A 225 17.29 -4.32 1.24
C ARG A 225 16.61 -3.64 0.04
N GLY A 226 15.82 -4.37 -0.74
CA GLY A 226 15.06 -3.84 -1.88
C GLY A 226 13.98 -2.81 -1.51
N ALA A 227 13.46 -2.84 -0.29
CA ALA A 227 12.41 -1.93 0.19
C ALA A 227 12.87 -0.95 1.29
N ILE A 228 14.06 -1.16 1.87
CA ILE A 228 14.63 -0.28 2.88
C ILE A 228 14.88 1.13 2.33
N LEU A 229 14.36 2.12 3.04
CA LEU A 229 14.64 3.55 2.95
C LEU A 229 15.85 3.89 3.85
N ALA A 230 16.13 5.18 4.09
CA ALA A 230 17.16 5.55 5.06
C ALA A 230 16.87 4.98 6.46
N ASN A 231 17.93 4.64 7.21
CA ASN A 231 17.86 4.17 8.59
C ASN A 231 17.00 2.91 8.79
N ASP A 232 17.07 1.92 7.91
CA ASP A 232 16.32 0.66 7.99
C ASP A 232 14.79 0.82 8.01
N LEU A 233 14.29 1.99 7.61
CA LEU A 233 12.86 2.26 7.58
C LEU A 233 12.23 1.65 6.33
N VAL A 234 11.03 1.11 6.45
CA VAL A 234 10.24 0.56 5.35
C VAL A 234 8.78 0.94 5.54
N ARG A 235 8.04 1.13 4.45
CA ARG A 235 6.59 1.26 4.55
C ARG A 235 6.00 -0.12 4.78
N VAL A 236 5.45 -0.34 5.97
CA VAL A 236 4.82 -1.63 6.32
C VAL A 236 3.31 -1.52 6.09
N HIS A 237 2.74 -2.57 5.51
CA HIS A 237 1.30 -2.80 5.39
C HIS A 237 0.93 -4.04 6.19
N THR A 238 0.34 -3.86 7.36
CA THR A 238 -0.17 -4.99 8.15
C THR A 238 -1.57 -5.35 7.67
N VAL A 239 -1.78 -6.64 7.39
CA VAL A 239 -3.02 -7.15 6.81
C VAL A 239 -3.70 -8.04 7.84
N THR A 240 -4.95 -7.73 8.18
CA THR A 240 -5.81 -8.59 8.99
C THR A 240 -6.71 -9.42 8.08
N LYS A 241 -7.22 -10.54 8.59
CA LYS A 241 -8.20 -11.35 7.87
C LYS A 241 -9.52 -10.59 7.68
N GLU A 242 -9.86 -9.73 8.63
CA GLU A 242 -11.08 -8.93 8.65
C GLU A 242 -11.06 -7.84 7.57
N ASP A 243 -9.89 -7.23 7.31
CA ASP A 243 -9.75 -6.20 6.29
C ASP A 243 -9.71 -6.77 4.88
N ASN A 244 -8.97 -7.88 4.70
CA ASN A 244 -8.77 -8.46 3.37
C ASN A 244 -8.45 -9.95 3.46
N ALA A 245 -9.47 -10.79 3.67
CA ALA A 245 -9.32 -12.22 3.85
C ALA A 245 -8.58 -12.92 2.70
N LEU A 246 -8.80 -12.51 1.44
CA LEU A 246 -8.15 -13.12 0.28
C LEU A 246 -6.66 -12.74 0.21
N TYR A 247 -6.33 -11.47 0.45
CA TYR A 247 -4.94 -11.02 0.46
C TYR A 247 -4.17 -11.57 1.67
N TRP A 248 -4.81 -11.67 2.83
CA TRP A 248 -4.29 -12.37 4.00
C TRP A 248 -3.98 -13.84 3.68
N GLN A 249 -4.89 -14.56 3.01
CA GLN A 249 -4.65 -15.95 2.56
C GLN A 249 -3.51 -16.06 1.55
N LEU A 250 -3.38 -15.11 0.63
CA LEU A 250 -2.25 -15.06 -0.30
C LEU A 250 -0.91 -14.93 0.42
N LEU A 251 -0.82 -14.05 1.42
CA LEU A 251 0.40 -13.83 2.19
C LEU A 251 0.80 -15.07 2.99
N HIS A 252 -0.18 -15.75 3.62
CA HIS A 252 0.06 -17.02 4.31
C HIS A 252 0.49 -18.12 3.36
N ALA A 253 -0.22 -18.33 2.26
CA ALA A 253 0.14 -19.34 1.27
C ALA A 253 1.53 -19.09 0.65
N PHE A 254 1.89 -17.82 0.45
CA PHE A 254 3.24 -17.44 0.01
C PHE A 254 4.28 -17.76 1.08
N GLY A 255 4.00 -17.46 2.35
CA GLY A 255 4.85 -17.80 3.49
C GLY A 255 5.06 -19.31 3.66
N GLU A 256 4.00 -20.12 3.55
CA GLU A 256 4.08 -21.58 3.57
C GLU A 256 4.98 -22.12 2.46
N LYS A 257 4.95 -21.49 1.28
CA LYS A 257 5.74 -21.92 0.12
C LYS A 257 7.21 -21.49 0.20
N THR A 258 7.48 -20.31 0.74
CA THR A 258 8.80 -19.64 0.61
C THR A 258 9.54 -19.45 1.94
N GLY A 259 8.86 -19.64 3.06
CA GLY A 259 9.37 -19.30 4.39
C GLY A 259 9.26 -17.81 4.74
N LEU A 260 8.68 -16.97 3.86
CA LEU A 260 8.50 -15.54 4.09
C LEU A 260 7.07 -15.09 3.77
N PRO A 261 6.23 -14.75 4.76
CA PRO A 261 4.85 -14.29 4.55
C PRO A 261 4.79 -12.79 4.21
N VAL A 262 5.72 -12.31 3.37
CA VAL A 262 5.85 -10.90 3.01
C VAL A 262 5.89 -10.74 1.51
N LEU A 263 5.11 -9.79 0.98
CA LEU A 263 5.15 -9.40 -0.43
C LEU A 263 5.41 -7.91 -0.55
N TYR A 264 6.20 -7.53 -1.55
CA TYR A 264 6.26 -6.13 -1.95
C TYR A 264 4.99 -5.73 -2.67
N ASN A 265 4.48 -4.55 -2.32
CA ASN A 265 3.22 -4.00 -2.79
C ASN A 265 3.40 -2.56 -3.28
N THR A 266 2.84 -2.26 -4.44
CA THR A 266 2.63 -0.90 -4.94
C THR A 266 1.30 -0.78 -5.66
N SER A 267 0.81 0.45 -5.83
CA SER A 267 -0.38 0.74 -6.63
C SER A 267 -0.34 0.12 -8.03
N PHE A 268 -1.45 -0.46 -8.47
CA PHE A 268 -1.61 -0.93 -9.85
C PHE A 268 -1.97 0.23 -10.77
N ASN A 269 -0.96 0.80 -11.41
CA ASN A 269 -1.06 1.89 -12.39
C ASN A 269 0.22 1.99 -13.21
N LEU A 270 0.16 2.65 -14.37
CA LEU A 270 1.36 3.11 -15.06
C LEU A 270 1.87 4.43 -14.45
N PHE A 271 3.07 4.84 -14.82
CA PHE A 271 3.60 6.14 -14.41
C PHE A 271 2.70 7.28 -14.93
N GLY A 272 2.41 8.26 -14.06
CA GLY A 272 1.55 9.40 -14.39
C GLY A 272 0.04 9.11 -14.39
N GLU A 273 -0.37 7.85 -14.21
CA GLU A 273 -1.78 7.46 -14.25
C GLU A 273 -2.39 7.22 -12.86
N GLN A 274 -3.71 7.27 -12.80
CA GLN A 274 -4.48 6.88 -11.62
C GLN A 274 -4.43 5.35 -11.41
N MET A 275 -4.75 4.92 -10.19
CA MET A 275 -4.90 3.51 -9.87
C MET A 275 -6.00 2.88 -10.74
N VAL A 276 -5.74 1.68 -11.24
CA VAL A 276 -6.70 0.87 -11.98
C VAL A 276 -7.99 0.76 -11.20
N CYS A 277 -9.10 1.14 -11.83
CA CYS A 277 -10.42 1.04 -11.24
C CYS A 277 -11.11 -0.24 -11.74
N GLY A 278 -11.33 -0.33 -13.05
CA GLY A 278 -12.08 -1.42 -13.69
C GLY A 278 -11.25 -2.42 -14.50
N PRO A 279 -11.89 -3.51 -14.98
CA PRO A 279 -11.18 -4.59 -15.67
C PRO A 279 -10.51 -4.13 -16.97
N ARG A 280 -11.10 -3.15 -17.67
CA ARG A 280 -10.51 -2.60 -18.90
C ARG A 280 -9.24 -1.78 -18.60
N ASP A 281 -9.24 -1.04 -17.49
CA ASP A 281 -8.06 -0.31 -17.02
C ASP A 281 -6.94 -1.29 -16.63
N ALA A 282 -7.31 -2.40 -15.98
CA ALA A 282 -6.40 -3.48 -15.60
C ALA A 282 -5.74 -4.11 -16.82
N VAL A 283 -6.53 -4.47 -17.84
CA VAL A 283 -6.03 -5.00 -19.12
C VAL A 283 -5.08 -4.02 -19.80
N ARG A 284 -5.47 -2.75 -19.92
CA ARG A 284 -4.64 -1.71 -20.54
C ARG A 284 -3.31 -1.56 -19.81
N SER A 285 -3.34 -1.44 -18.49
CA SER A 285 -2.14 -1.29 -17.65
C SER A 285 -1.26 -2.54 -17.70
N PHE A 286 -1.86 -3.73 -17.67
CA PHE A 286 -1.16 -5.00 -17.76
C PHE A 286 -0.39 -5.13 -19.07
N TYR A 287 -1.04 -4.95 -20.23
CA TYR A 287 -0.36 -5.10 -21.53
C TYR A 287 0.56 -3.94 -21.91
N SER A 288 0.41 -2.76 -21.29
CA SER A 288 1.27 -1.59 -21.53
C SER A 288 2.44 -1.48 -20.53
N SER A 289 2.80 -2.55 -19.84
CA SER A 289 3.88 -2.59 -18.86
C SER A 289 4.66 -3.90 -18.90
N GLY A 290 5.77 -3.98 -18.16
CA GLY A 290 6.54 -5.20 -17.92
C GLY A 290 5.96 -6.16 -16.88
N ILE A 291 4.65 -6.08 -16.57
CA ILE A 291 4.01 -7.04 -15.65
C ILE A 291 3.85 -8.39 -16.35
N ASP A 292 4.20 -9.48 -15.66
CA ASP A 292 4.23 -10.84 -16.24
C ASP A 292 2.86 -11.53 -16.22
N ALA A 293 2.12 -11.36 -15.13
CA ALA A 293 0.80 -11.97 -14.94
C ALA A 293 -0.21 -10.99 -14.34
N LEU A 294 -1.49 -11.19 -14.63
CA LEU A 294 -2.62 -10.50 -13.98
C LEU A 294 -3.58 -11.54 -13.43
N VAL A 295 -3.83 -11.48 -12.12
CA VAL A 295 -4.98 -12.15 -11.49
C VAL A 295 -6.06 -11.11 -11.24
N ALA A 296 -7.18 -11.23 -11.95
CA ALA A 296 -8.35 -10.35 -11.83
C ALA A 296 -9.60 -11.17 -11.50
N GLY A 297 -10.12 -11.03 -10.28
CA GLY A 297 -11.18 -11.90 -9.77
C GLY A 297 -10.76 -13.37 -9.87
N ASN A 298 -11.55 -14.16 -10.60
CA ASN A 298 -11.32 -15.59 -10.85
C ASN A 298 -10.48 -15.87 -12.12
N PHE A 299 -9.80 -14.88 -12.70
CA PHE A 299 -9.13 -15.08 -13.99
C PHE A 299 -7.64 -14.77 -13.90
N LEU A 300 -6.83 -15.64 -14.50
CA LEU A 300 -5.41 -15.43 -14.72
C LEU A 300 -5.14 -15.13 -16.19
N LEU A 301 -4.38 -14.06 -16.43
CA LEU A 301 -3.70 -13.75 -17.68
C LEU A 301 -2.19 -13.86 -17.47
N GLU A 302 -1.49 -14.38 -18.47
CA GLU A 302 -0.03 -14.51 -18.51
C GLU A 302 0.46 -14.04 -19.90
N LYS A 303 1.67 -13.46 -19.96
CA LYS A 303 2.35 -13.10 -21.21
C LYS A 303 3.30 -14.18 -21.69
#